data_AF-A0A3E2TS30-F1
#
_entry.id   AF-A0A3E2TS30-F1
#
_cell.length_a   1.000
_cell.length_b   1.000
_cell.length_c   1.000
_cell.angle_alpha   90.00
_cell.angle_beta   90.00
_cell.angle_gamma   90.00
#
_symmetry.space_group_name_H-M   'P 1'
#
loop_
_entity.id
_entity.type
_entity.pdbx_description
1 polymer ?
#
loop_
_entity_poly.entity_id
_entity_poly.type
_entity_poly.pdbx_seq_one_letter_code
_entity_poly.pdbx_strand_id
1 'polypeptide(L)'
;MKPFEIHSDHDPETWLRLWDSKIVEFTSKNKGAYSGERCFFGTHEKNQLMVFFHSDYDTVYLSTRFMGTIEPDGTGSKISGVIGKMKSAIFFLWFMVAAMGIGGIVMLSQHLWQQAILLFALAIIAFFCAKITPKDSIVRLEKLLNLISTLPAETLQPENTDLSSEEAENTASETE
;
A
#
# COMPACT_ATOMS: atom_id res chain seq x y z
N MET A 1 6.68 -6.28 12.69
CA MET A 1 5.87 -6.67 11.52
C MET A 1 4.73 -7.53 12.03
N LYS A 2 3.53 -7.35 11.50
CA LYS A 2 2.34 -8.12 11.87
C LYS A 2 2.10 -9.18 10.79
N PRO A 3 2.05 -10.49 11.12
CA PRO A 3 1.59 -11.51 10.19
C PRO A 3 0.17 -11.22 9.72
N PHE A 4 -0.11 -11.46 8.45
CA PHE A 4 -1.42 -11.30 7.84
C PHE A 4 -1.70 -12.51 6.96
N GLU A 5 -2.91 -13.05 7.07
CA GLU A 5 -3.37 -14.19 6.29
C GLU A 5 -4.87 -14.00 6.00
N ILE A 6 -5.27 -14.28 4.76
CA ILE A 6 -6.66 -14.26 4.33
C ILE A 6 -6.88 -15.32 3.26
N HIS A 7 -8.05 -15.96 3.32
CA HIS A 7 -8.54 -16.86 2.27
C HIS A 7 -9.54 -16.11 1.40
N SER A 8 -9.45 -16.33 0.10
CA SER A 8 -10.33 -15.79 -0.92
C SER A 8 -10.97 -16.95 -1.66
N ASP A 9 -12.28 -16.84 -1.95
CA ASP A 9 -12.97 -17.84 -2.77
C ASP A 9 -12.57 -17.75 -4.26
N HIS A 10 -11.97 -16.63 -4.67
CA HIS A 10 -11.44 -16.43 -6.02
C HIS A 10 -10.12 -17.17 -6.22
N ASP A 11 -9.94 -17.74 -7.41
CA ASP A 11 -8.64 -18.23 -7.88
C ASP A 11 -7.61 -17.09 -8.00
N PRO A 12 -6.30 -17.39 -8.05
CA PRO A 12 -5.27 -16.37 -8.01
C PRO A 12 -5.35 -15.35 -9.16
N GLU A 13 -5.77 -15.77 -10.36
CA GLU A 13 -5.86 -14.87 -11.50
C GLU A 13 -7.03 -13.89 -11.34
N THR A 14 -8.19 -14.40 -10.92
CA THR A 14 -9.37 -13.55 -10.63
C THR A 14 -9.09 -12.57 -9.51
N TRP A 15 -8.40 -13.01 -8.45
CA TRP A 15 -8.02 -12.12 -7.35
C TRP A 15 -7.05 -11.02 -7.79
N LEU A 16 -6.05 -11.35 -8.63
CA LEU A 16 -5.12 -10.37 -9.18
C LEU A 16 -5.80 -9.35 -10.11
N ARG A 17 -6.83 -9.74 -10.85
CA ARG A 17 -7.66 -8.80 -11.62
C ARG A 17 -8.43 -7.84 -10.70
N LEU A 18 -9.00 -8.35 -9.61
CA LEU A 18 -9.67 -7.50 -8.61
C LEU A 18 -8.68 -6.56 -7.93
N TRP A 19 -7.46 -7.03 -7.66
CA TRP A 19 -6.35 -6.20 -7.18
C TRP A 19 -6.06 -5.03 -8.13
N ASP A 20 -5.89 -5.30 -9.43
CA ASP A 20 -5.59 -4.28 -10.44
C ASP A 20 -6.71 -3.23 -10.57
N SER A 21 -7.95 -3.59 -10.24
CA SER A 21 -9.09 -2.65 -10.22
C SER A 21 -9.08 -1.68 -9.02
N LYS A 22 -8.39 -2.00 -7.93
CA LYS A 22 -8.38 -1.21 -6.68
C LYS A 22 -7.04 -0.58 -6.35
N ILE A 23 -5.96 -1.03 -6.98
CA ILE A 23 -4.59 -0.63 -6.66
C ILE A 23 -3.93 -0.07 -7.90
N VAL A 24 -3.39 1.14 -7.76
CA VAL A 24 -2.62 1.78 -8.82
C VAL A 24 -1.25 1.11 -8.90
N GLU A 25 -0.83 0.74 -10.10
CA GLU A 25 0.49 0.16 -10.30
C GLU A 25 1.60 1.16 -9.90
N PHE A 26 2.58 0.68 -9.13
CA PHE A 26 3.69 1.50 -8.66
C PHE A 26 4.75 1.75 -9.74
N THR A 27 4.48 2.69 -10.64
CA THR A 27 5.38 3.11 -11.72
C THR A 27 5.80 4.58 -11.59
N SER A 28 6.92 4.98 -12.21
CA SER A 28 7.34 6.38 -12.22
C SER A 28 6.30 7.32 -12.85
N LYS A 29 5.58 6.84 -13.85
CA LYS A 29 4.48 7.58 -14.50
C LYS A 29 3.32 7.82 -13.52
N ASN A 30 2.88 6.78 -12.83
CA ASN A 30 1.74 6.88 -11.91
C ASN A 30 2.07 7.68 -10.65
N LYS A 31 3.33 7.68 -10.18
CA LYS A 31 3.76 8.55 -9.08
C LYS A 31 3.52 10.04 -9.37
N GLY A 32 3.81 10.48 -10.59
CA GLY A 32 3.56 11.86 -11.00
C GLY A 32 2.07 12.16 -11.10
N ALA A 33 1.33 11.29 -11.79
CA ALA A 33 -0.09 11.47 -12.07
C ALA A 33 -0.96 11.47 -10.80
N TYR A 34 -0.64 10.61 -9.82
CA TYR A 34 -1.44 10.44 -8.60
C TYR A 34 -0.84 11.15 -7.39
N SER A 35 0.12 12.07 -7.58
CA SER A 35 0.87 12.75 -6.50
C SER A 35 -0.02 13.46 -5.45
N GLY A 36 -1.21 13.92 -5.84
CA GLY A 36 -2.19 14.54 -4.93
C GLY A 36 -3.29 13.60 -4.42
N GLU A 37 -3.30 12.33 -4.84
CA GLU A 37 -4.42 11.42 -4.61
C GLU A 37 -4.20 10.47 -3.43
N ARG A 38 -5.30 10.14 -2.75
CA ARG A 38 -5.34 9.18 -1.65
C ARG A 38 -5.66 7.78 -2.18
N CYS A 39 -4.69 7.17 -2.83
CA CYS A 39 -4.81 5.85 -3.44
C CYS A 39 -3.86 4.82 -2.81
N PHE A 40 -4.05 3.56 -3.16
CA PHE A 40 -3.10 2.49 -2.87
C PHE A 40 -2.19 2.27 -4.06
N PHE A 41 -0.89 2.21 -3.80
CA PHE A 41 0.12 1.81 -4.77
C PHE A 41 0.55 0.39 -4.50
N GLY A 42 0.72 -0.40 -5.56
CA GLY A 42 1.23 -1.75 -5.40
C GLY A 42 1.87 -2.31 -6.66
N THR A 43 2.51 -3.46 -6.48
CA THR A 43 3.06 -4.29 -7.54
C THR A 43 2.73 -5.73 -7.24
N HIS A 44 2.48 -6.51 -8.28
CA HIS A 44 2.52 -7.95 -8.19
C HIS A 44 3.47 -8.50 -9.25
N GLU A 45 4.39 -9.36 -8.86
CA GLU A 45 5.30 -10.04 -9.79
C GLU A 45 5.50 -11.48 -9.32
N LYS A 46 5.23 -12.45 -10.19
CA LYS A 46 5.43 -13.89 -9.90
C LYS A 46 4.85 -14.31 -8.54
N ASN A 47 3.58 -13.96 -8.31
CA ASN A 47 2.83 -14.21 -7.07
C ASN A 47 3.32 -13.47 -5.82
N GLN A 48 4.32 -12.60 -5.92
CA GLN A 48 4.71 -11.70 -4.83
C GLN A 48 3.89 -10.42 -4.89
N LEU A 49 3.29 -10.05 -3.77
CA LEU A 49 2.43 -8.89 -3.62
C LEU A 49 3.11 -7.83 -2.77
N MET A 50 3.03 -6.59 -3.21
CA MET A 50 3.45 -5.43 -2.44
C MET A 50 2.42 -4.33 -2.59
N VAL A 51 1.89 -3.81 -1.50
CA VAL A 51 0.95 -2.68 -1.52
C VAL A 51 1.17 -1.76 -0.32
N PHE A 52 1.04 -0.46 -0.53
CA PHE A 52 1.11 0.56 0.51
C PHE A 52 0.17 1.71 0.17
N PHE A 53 -0.20 2.48 1.20
CA PHE A 53 -1.03 3.67 1.01
C PHE A 53 -0.17 4.87 0.65
N HIS A 54 -0.51 5.54 -0.45
CA HIS A 54 0.29 6.61 -1.04
C HIS A 54 0.49 7.80 -0.09
N SER A 55 -0.56 8.24 0.61
CA SER A 55 -0.51 9.48 1.40
C SER A 55 0.04 9.33 2.83
N ASP A 56 0.54 8.15 3.22
CA ASP A 56 1.06 7.99 4.59
C ASP A 56 2.44 8.67 4.75
N TYR A 57 3.27 8.72 3.70
CA TYR A 57 4.56 9.43 3.66
C TYR A 57 4.97 9.72 2.19
N ASP A 58 5.48 10.91 1.88
CA ASP A 58 6.06 11.24 0.56
C ASP A 58 7.24 10.32 0.17
N THR A 59 7.82 9.62 1.16
CA THR A 59 8.87 8.62 0.95
C THR A 59 8.35 7.20 1.15
N VAL A 60 8.34 6.43 0.06
CA VAL A 60 7.93 5.00 0.01
C VAL A 60 8.75 4.11 0.96
N TYR A 61 9.93 4.56 1.40
CA TYR A 61 10.77 3.81 2.32
C TYR A 61 10.19 3.77 3.74
N LEU A 62 9.51 4.83 4.19
CA LEU A 62 8.96 4.93 5.53
C LEU A 62 7.50 4.46 5.63
N SER A 63 6.84 4.23 4.49
CA SER A 63 5.45 3.78 4.46
C SER A 63 5.26 2.38 5.05
N THR A 64 4.11 2.20 5.71
CA THR A 64 3.63 0.88 6.10
C THR A 64 3.15 0.18 4.85
N ARG A 65 3.62 -1.04 4.61
CA ARG A 65 3.26 -1.83 3.44
C ARG A 65 2.87 -3.24 3.83
N PHE A 66 2.08 -3.87 3.00
CA PHE A 66 1.94 -5.31 2.94
C PHE A 66 2.99 -5.87 1.99
N MET A 67 3.67 -6.94 2.40
CA MET A 67 4.50 -7.79 1.54
C MET A 67 4.04 -9.22 1.74
N GLY A 68 3.60 -9.87 0.67
CA GLY A 68 3.04 -11.21 0.77
C GLY A 68 3.15 -12.01 -0.51
N THR A 69 2.54 -13.17 -0.47
CA THR A 69 2.38 -14.06 -1.62
C THR A 69 0.91 -14.45 -1.77
N ILE A 70 0.54 -14.77 -3.00
CA ILE A 70 -0.71 -15.45 -3.32
C ILE A 70 -0.42 -16.88 -3.77
N GLU A 71 -1.10 -17.84 -3.16
CA GLU A 71 -0.95 -19.25 -3.44
C GLU A 71 -2.34 -19.88 -3.69
N PRO A 72 -2.46 -20.86 -4.60
CA PRO A 72 -3.72 -21.56 -4.80
C PRO A 72 -4.09 -22.38 -3.55
N ASP A 73 -5.35 -22.32 -3.14
CA ASP A 73 -5.89 -23.05 -1.98
C ASP A 73 -7.25 -23.66 -2.31
N GLY A 74 -7.25 -24.93 -2.70
CA GLY A 74 -8.46 -25.62 -3.17
C GLY A 74 -9.05 -24.96 -4.43
N THR A 75 -10.29 -24.48 -4.33
CA THR A 75 -10.97 -23.73 -5.39
C THR A 75 -10.68 -22.23 -5.37
N GLY A 76 -10.01 -21.74 -4.32
CA GLY A 76 -9.74 -20.33 -4.10
C GLY A 76 -8.25 -20.03 -3.98
N SER A 77 -7.93 -18.98 -3.22
CA SER A 77 -6.57 -18.49 -3.01
C SER A 77 -6.30 -18.18 -1.55
N LYS A 78 -5.07 -18.46 -1.13
CA LYS A 78 -4.52 -18.03 0.14
C LYS A 78 -3.57 -16.87 -0.09
N ILE A 79 -3.85 -15.74 0.55
CA ILE A 79 -2.97 -14.57 0.55
C ILE A 79 -2.31 -14.50 1.92
N SER A 80 -0.99 -14.63 1.96
CA SER A 80 -0.21 -14.64 3.20
C SER A 80 0.92 -13.63 3.14
N GLY A 81 1.30 -13.04 4.27
CA GLY A 81 2.38 -12.07 4.28
C GLY A 81 2.55 -11.34 5.59
N VAL A 82 3.21 -10.19 5.50
CA VAL A 82 3.51 -9.32 6.63
C VAL A 82 3.14 -7.89 6.33
N ILE A 83 2.51 -7.23 7.30
CA ILE A 83 2.26 -5.79 7.28
C ILE A 83 3.28 -5.09 8.19
N GLY A 84 3.98 -4.10 7.65
CA GLY A 84 4.93 -3.30 8.43
C GLY A 84 5.85 -2.41 7.58
N LYS A 85 6.86 -1.85 8.23
CA LYS A 85 7.94 -1.09 7.57
C LYS A 85 8.97 -2.02 6.95
N MET A 86 9.66 -1.55 5.91
CA MET A 86 10.78 -2.30 5.34
C MET A 86 11.90 -2.51 6.36
N LYS A 87 12.55 -3.68 6.33
CA LYS A 87 13.73 -3.95 7.17
C LYS A 87 14.84 -2.92 6.93
N SER A 88 15.05 -2.52 5.69
CA SER A 88 16.03 -1.48 5.31
C SER A 88 15.70 -0.13 5.93
N ALA A 89 14.43 0.27 5.93
CA ALA A 89 13.99 1.52 6.55
C ALA A 89 14.17 1.52 8.08
N ILE A 90 13.85 0.39 8.73
CA ILE A 90 14.10 0.20 10.16
C ILE A 90 15.60 0.30 10.46
N PHE A 91 16.44 -0.38 9.66
CA PHE A 91 17.90 -0.33 9.80
C PHE A 91 18.44 1.10 9.64
N PHE A 92 17.98 1.83 8.61
CA PHE A 92 18.37 3.22 8.39
C PHE A 92 17.99 4.12 9.57
N LEU A 93 16.78 3.96 10.13
CA LEU A 93 16.37 4.71 11.31
C LEU A 93 17.25 4.41 12.53
N TRP A 94 17.62 3.14 12.76
CA TRP A 94 18.57 2.79 13.82
C TRP A 94 19.96 3.37 13.61
N PHE A 95 20.44 3.35 12.36
CA PHE A 95 21.70 4.00 12.01
C PHE A 95 21.65 5.51 12.32
N MET A 96 20.55 6.19 11.97
CA MET A 96 20.35 7.61 12.30
C MET A 96 20.33 7.86 13.79
N VAL A 97 19.66 7.01 14.58
CA VAL A 97 19.68 7.10 16.05
C VAL A 97 21.11 7.00 16.59
N ALA A 98 21.89 6.04 16.10
CA ALA A 98 23.28 5.87 16.53
C ALA A 98 24.15 7.06 16.12
N ALA A 99 24.05 7.52 14.86
CA ALA A 99 24.83 8.64 14.35
C ALA A 99 24.50 9.95 15.08
N MET A 100 23.21 10.25 15.30
CA MET A 100 22.78 11.43 16.06
C MET A 100 23.17 11.34 17.53
N GLY A 101 23.13 10.14 18.14
CA GLY A 101 23.58 9.91 19.51
C GLY A 101 25.08 10.18 19.67
N ILE A 102 25.92 9.64 18.79
CA ILE A 102 27.37 9.89 18.77
C ILE A 102 27.65 11.38 18.51
N GLY A 103 26.99 11.97 17.52
CA GLY A 103 27.09 13.39 17.21
C GLY A 103 26.73 14.29 18.38
N GLY A 104 25.65 13.96 19.12
CA GLY A 104 25.24 14.67 20.32
C GLY A 104 26.31 14.65 21.41
N ILE A 105 26.97 13.50 21.63
CA ILE A 105 28.08 13.37 22.60
C ILE A 105 29.28 14.24 22.18
N VAL A 106 29.63 14.26 20.89
CA VAL A 106 30.71 15.11 20.37
C VAL A 106 30.38 16.60 20.54
N MET A 107 29.13 17.00 20.31
CA MET A 107 28.71 18.40 20.54
C MET A 107 28.77 18.79 22.02
N LEU A 108 28.46 17.87 22.93
CA LEU A 108 28.62 18.09 24.38
C LEU A 108 30.09 18.30 24.77
N SER A 109 31.03 17.54 24.19
CA SER A 109 32.46 17.71 24.50
C SER A 109 33.03 19.04 24.00
N GLN A 110 32.37 19.66 23.02
CA GLN A 110 32.69 21.01 22.52
C GLN A 110 31.90 22.13 23.22
N HIS A 111 31.15 21.82 24.29
CA HIS A 111 30.26 22.76 25.00
C HIS A 111 29.14 23.37 24.14
N LEU A 112 28.77 22.72 23.03
CA LEU A 112 27.68 23.12 22.12
C LEU A 112 26.33 22.54 22.59
N TRP A 113 25.88 22.98 23.77
CA TRP A 113 24.74 22.39 24.49
C TRP A 113 23.42 22.43 23.70
N GLN A 114 23.10 23.54 23.03
CA GLN A 114 21.85 23.67 22.27
C GLN A 114 21.80 22.67 21.10
N GLN A 115 22.91 22.50 20.38
CA GLN A 115 23.00 21.58 19.25
C GLN A 115 22.95 20.12 19.72
N ALA A 116 23.60 19.81 20.83
CA ALA A 116 23.54 18.49 21.45
C ALA A 116 22.10 18.12 21.84
N ILE A 117 21.38 19.01 22.53
CA ILE A 117 19.99 18.79 22.94
C ILE A 117 19.10 18.55 21.71
N LEU A 118 19.27 19.35 20.65
CA LEU A 118 18.51 19.16 19.41
C LEU A 118 18.79 17.79 18.77
N LEU A 119 20.05 17.37 18.69
CA LEU A 119 20.43 16.06 18.15
C LEU A 119 19.85 14.90 18.97
N PHE A 120 19.87 14.99 20.30
CA PHE A 120 19.24 13.99 21.15
C PHE A 120 17.72 13.94 20.98
N ALA A 121 17.07 15.10 20.85
CA ALA A 121 15.63 15.16 20.58
C ALA A 121 15.29 14.47 19.24
N LEU A 122 16.06 14.75 18.19
CA LEU A 122 15.90 14.09 16.88
C LEU A 122 16.18 12.58 16.96
N ALA A 123 17.19 12.15 17.72
CA ALA A 123 17.48 10.74 17.94
C ALA A 123 16.32 10.01 18.64
N ILE A 124 15.68 10.66 19.62
CA ILE A 124 14.50 10.11 20.30
C ILE A 124 13.32 9.99 19.33
N ILE A 125 13.07 11.02 18.51
CA ILE A 125 12.03 10.97 17.48
C ILE A 125 12.30 9.84 16.49
N ALA A 126 13.52 9.73 15.98
CA ALA A 126 13.92 8.65 15.06
C ALA A 126 13.77 7.26 15.69
N PHE A 127 14.06 7.12 16.99
CA PHE A 127 13.84 5.89 17.74
C PHE A 127 12.36 5.49 17.78
N PHE A 128 11.46 6.43 18.09
CA PHE A 128 10.02 6.18 18.03
C PHE A 128 9.55 5.85 16.61
N CYS A 129 10.08 6.55 15.60
CA CYS A 129 9.82 6.21 14.20
C CYS A 129 10.30 4.80 13.82
N ALA A 130 11.39 4.30 14.40
CA ALA A 130 11.86 2.93 14.16
C ALA A 130 10.96 1.88 14.81
N LYS A 131 10.44 2.17 16.01
CA LYS A 131 9.66 1.23 16.83
C LYS A 131 8.17 1.22 16.49
N ILE A 132 7.58 2.37 16.22
CA ILE A 132 6.13 2.53 16.07
C ILE A 132 5.74 2.35 14.61
N THR A 133 4.87 1.39 14.33
CA THR A 133 4.17 1.30 13.06
C THR A 133 2.79 1.96 13.23
N PRO A 134 2.38 2.91 12.38
CA PRO A 134 1.07 3.55 12.50
C PRO A 134 -0.07 2.53 12.44
N LYS A 135 -0.92 2.49 13.46
CA LYS A 135 -2.04 1.54 13.54
C LYS A 135 -3.05 1.76 12.42
N ASP A 136 -3.34 3.02 12.10
CA ASP A 136 -4.31 3.37 11.05
C ASP A 136 -3.89 2.86 9.68
N SER A 137 -2.60 2.93 9.35
CA SER A 137 -2.06 2.38 8.11
C SER A 137 -2.23 0.87 8.02
N ILE A 138 -2.02 0.15 9.14
CA ILE A 138 -2.22 -1.30 9.20
C ILE A 138 -3.70 -1.62 8.93
N VAL A 139 -4.61 -0.94 9.64
CA VAL A 139 -6.06 -1.16 9.48
C VAL A 139 -6.52 -0.84 8.06
N ARG A 140 -5.98 0.21 7.44
CA ARG A 140 -6.29 0.56 6.04
C ARG A 140 -5.88 -0.54 5.07
N LEU A 141 -4.67 -1.08 5.21
CA LEU A 141 -4.19 -2.19 4.36
C LEU A 141 -5.00 -3.46 4.58
N GLU A 142 -5.33 -3.80 5.83
CA GLU A 142 -6.17 -4.95 6.14
C GLU A 142 -7.56 -4.81 5.52
N LYS A 143 -8.18 -3.63 5.62
CA LYS A 143 -9.48 -3.37 4.99
C LYS A 143 -9.44 -3.52 3.47
N LEU A 144 -8.38 -3.02 2.82
CA LEU A 144 -8.21 -3.18 1.38
C LEU A 144 -8.10 -4.65 0.97
N LEU A 145 -7.21 -5.41 1.63
CA LEU A 145 -6.99 -6.81 1.30
C LEU A 145 -8.25 -7.65 1.54
N ASN A 146 -8.98 -7.39 2.63
CA ASN A 146 -10.28 -8.03 2.88
C ASN A 146 -11.32 -7.65 1.82
N LEU A 147 -11.35 -6.39 1.38
CA LEU A 147 -12.26 -5.95 0.33
C LEU A 147 -11.99 -6.68 -0.99
N ILE A 148 -10.72 -6.79 -1.41
CA ILE A 148 -10.35 -7.49 -2.65
C ILE A 148 -10.79 -8.96 -2.59
N SER A 149 -10.59 -9.64 -1.47
CA SER A 149 -10.97 -11.05 -1.31
C SER A 149 -12.48 -11.31 -1.22
N THR A 150 -13.31 -10.29 -0.95
CA THR A 150 -14.76 -10.43 -0.78
C THR A 150 -15.57 -9.78 -1.90
N LEU A 151 -14.92 -9.03 -2.79
CA LEU A 151 -15.57 -8.41 -3.95
C LEU A 151 -16.15 -9.49 -4.87
N PRO A 152 -17.38 -9.33 -5.39
CA PRO A 152 -17.89 -10.24 -6.40
C PRO A 152 -17.05 -10.11 -7.67
N ALA A 153 -16.74 -11.24 -8.32
CA ALA A 153 -16.00 -11.25 -9.59
C ALA A 153 -16.72 -10.46 -10.69
N GLU A 154 -18.04 -10.30 -10.57
CA GLU A 154 -18.88 -9.52 -11.48
C GLU A 154 -18.57 -8.01 -11.47
N THR A 155 -17.89 -7.51 -10.42
CA THR A 155 -17.42 -6.12 -10.35
C THR A 155 -16.26 -5.81 -11.30
N LEU A 156 -15.72 -6.83 -11.98
CA LEU A 156 -14.70 -6.68 -13.02
C LEU A 156 -15.26 -6.26 -14.38
N GLN A 157 -16.59 -6.12 -14.53
CA GLN A 157 -17.13 -5.67 -15.80
C GLN A 157 -16.68 -4.24 -16.12
N PRO A 158 -16.19 -3.99 -17.35
CA PRO A 158 -16.02 -2.63 -17.84
C PRO A 158 -17.42 -1.99 -17.92
N GLU A 159 -17.55 -0.76 -17.44
CA GLU A 159 -18.67 0.12 -17.74
C GLU A 159 -18.73 0.32 -19.26
N ASN A 160 -19.40 -0.58 -20.01
CA ASN A 160 -19.64 -0.52 -21.45
C ASN A 160 -20.71 -1.55 -21.92
N THR A 161 -21.90 -1.54 -21.33
CA THR A 161 -23.20 -1.96 -21.94
C THR A 161 -24.27 -1.48 -20.97
N ASP A 162 -25.15 -0.53 -21.24
CA ASP A 162 -26.13 -0.47 -22.32
C ASP A 162 -26.44 0.98 -22.72
N LEU A 163 -26.15 1.34 -23.97
CA LEU A 163 -26.81 2.43 -24.69
C LEU A 163 -26.62 2.21 -26.19
N SER A 164 -27.11 1.07 -26.69
CA SER A 164 -27.18 0.77 -28.12
C SER A 164 -28.16 -0.37 -28.39
N SER A 165 -29.39 -0.25 -27.90
CA SER A 165 -30.47 -1.18 -28.24
C SER A 165 -31.84 -0.56 -27.94
N GLU A 166 -32.01 0.72 -28.23
CA GLU A 166 -33.33 1.37 -28.24
C GLU A 166 -33.48 2.36 -29.41
N GLU A 167 -32.95 2.00 -30.58
CA GLU A 167 -33.19 2.72 -31.83
C GLU A 167 -33.34 1.74 -33.00
N ALA A 168 -34.19 0.73 -32.82
CA ALA A 168 -34.56 -0.20 -33.87
C ALA A 168 -36.02 -0.66 -33.79
N GLU A 169 -36.94 0.17 -33.31
CA GLU A 169 -38.38 -0.12 -33.44
C GLU A 169 -39.24 1.14 -33.24
N ASN A 170 -39.25 2.07 -34.21
CA ASN A 170 -40.40 2.94 -34.47
C ASN A 170 -40.18 3.85 -35.70
N THR A 171 -40.15 3.28 -36.89
CA THR A 171 -40.63 3.96 -38.11
C THR A 171 -41.12 2.91 -39.09
N ALA A 172 -42.21 2.24 -38.71
CA ALA A 172 -43.02 1.42 -39.61
C ALA A 172 -44.50 1.53 -39.19
N SER A 173 -45.02 2.76 -39.16
CA SER A 173 -46.46 3.00 -39.21
C SER A 173 -46.71 4.47 -39.55
N GLU A 174 -46.95 4.74 -40.83
CA GLU A 174 -47.93 5.73 -41.32
C GLU A 174 -47.87 5.68 -42.85
N THR A 175 -48.63 4.75 -43.41
CA THR A 175 -49.24 4.90 -44.73
C THR A 175 -50.64 5.46 -44.52
N GLU A 176 -50.92 6.63 -45.09
CA GLU A 176 -52.10 6.90 -45.94
C GLU A 176 -51.97 8.28 -46.63
#